data_AF-A0A9X8VJS9-F1
#
_entry.id   AF-A0A9X8VJS9-F1
#
_cell.length_a   1.000
_cell.length_b   1.000
_cell.length_c   1.000
_cell.angle_alpha   90.00
_cell.angle_beta   90.00
_cell.angle_gamma   90.00
#
_symmetry.space_group_name_H-M   'P 1'
#
loop_
_entity.id
_entity.type
_entity.pdbx_description
1 polymer ?
#
loop_
_entity_poly.entity_id
_entity_poly.type
_entity_poly.pdbx_seq_one_letter_code
_entity_poly.pdbx_strand_id
1 'polypeptide(L)'
;MSEKTPQFWRDPQLPFVEARAIADGRQACYSLHSHEFFSIGAITGGVSTYVNGERRMQVSAGDLVIINPQQAHACNPIADR
;
A
#
# COMPACT_ATOMS: atom_id res chain seq x y z
N MET A 1 7.92 -5.04 18.83
CA MET A 1 8.14 -4.36 17.53
C MET A 1 7.13 -3.23 17.43
N SER A 2 7.50 -2.06 16.90
CA SER A 2 6.57 -0.93 16.81
C SER A 2 5.53 -1.18 15.72
N GLU A 3 4.25 -0.93 16.00
CA GLU A 3 3.15 -1.12 15.04
C GLU A 3 3.30 -0.24 13.79
N LYS A 4 4.06 0.85 13.91
CA LYS A 4 4.29 1.85 12.85
C LYS A 4 5.43 1.50 11.90
N THR A 5 6.22 0.49 12.22
CA THR A 5 7.37 0.10 11.40
C THR A 5 6.94 -0.94 10.36
N PRO A 6 7.14 -0.68 9.05
CA PRO A 6 6.89 -1.69 8.04
C PRO A 6 7.74 -2.94 8.26
N GLN A 7 7.12 -4.11 8.15
CA GLN A 7 7.77 -5.41 8.13
C GLN A 7 7.84 -5.91 6.70
N PHE A 8 8.96 -6.54 6.36
CA PHE A 8 9.23 -7.06 5.03
C PHE A 8 9.63 -8.53 5.12
N TRP A 9 9.07 -9.35 4.24
CA TRP A 9 9.43 -10.75 4.08
C TRP A 9 9.83 -11.03 2.65
N ARG A 10 10.91 -11.79 2.49
CA ARG A 10 11.44 -12.26 1.22
C ARG A 10 11.79 -13.72 1.40
N ASP A 11 11.29 -14.57 0.50
CA ASP A 11 11.62 -15.99 0.48
C ASP A 11 12.68 -16.24 -0.60
N PRO A 12 13.84 -16.85 -0.28
CA PRO A 12 14.84 -17.21 -1.27
C PRO A 12 14.31 -18.09 -2.42
N GLN A 13 13.24 -18.86 -2.18
CA GLN A 13 12.58 -19.68 -3.20
C GLN A 13 11.66 -18.86 -4.13
N LEU A 14 11.29 -17.64 -3.72
CA LEU A 14 10.44 -16.71 -4.48
C LEU A 14 11.13 -15.34 -4.58
N PRO A 15 12.30 -15.24 -5.24
CA PRO A 15 13.12 -14.03 -5.23
C PRO A 15 12.47 -12.82 -5.93
N PHE A 16 11.40 -13.05 -6.67
CA PHE A 16 10.59 -12.03 -7.35
C PHE A 16 9.39 -11.55 -6.53
N VAL A 17 9.19 -12.08 -5.32
CA VAL A 17 8.10 -11.69 -4.41
C VAL A 17 8.67 -11.04 -3.15
N GLU A 18 8.13 -9.88 -2.82
CA GLU A 18 8.31 -9.24 -1.53
C GLU A 18 6.94 -9.02 -0.90
N ALA A 19 6.77 -9.51 0.34
CA ALA A 19 5.60 -9.17 1.14
C ALA A 19 5.95 -8.04 2.10
N ARG A 20 5.04 -7.08 2.23
CA ARG A 20 5.17 -5.95 3.14
C ARG A 20 3.89 -5.79 3.95
N ALA A 21 4.02 -5.57 5.25
CA ALA A 21 2.89 -5.21 6.11
C ALA A 21 3.26 -4.06 7.05
N ILE A 22 2.27 -3.25 7.41
CA ILE A 22 2.36 -2.22 8.45
C ILE A 22 1.05 -2.27 9.24
N ALA A 23 1.13 -2.36 10.56
CA ALA A 23 -0.06 -2.49 11.40
C ALA A 23 -0.71 -1.12 11.63
N ASP A 24 0.09 -0.09 11.92
CA ASP A 24 -0.34 1.30 12.01
C ASP A 24 0.30 2.13 10.88
N GLY A 25 -0.38 2.14 9.73
CA GLY A 25 0.05 2.84 8.52
C GLY A 25 -0.21 4.35 8.51
N ARG A 26 -0.73 4.95 9.60
CA ARG A 26 -1.19 6.35 9.58
C ARG A 26 -0.08 7.37 9.30
N GLN A 27 1.17 6.98 9.52
CA GLN A 27 2.35 7.82 9.24
C GLN A 27 2.99 7.50 7.88
N ALA A 28 2.51 6.48 7.18
CA ALA A 28 2.99 6.11 5.85
C ALA A 28 2.29 6.95 4.78
N CYS A 29 2.66 8.24 4.72
CA CYS A 29 2.17 9.14 3.69
C CYS A 29 3.11 9.12 2.48
N TYR A 30 2.58 8.69 1.34
CA TYR A 30 3.30 8.63 0.08
C TYR A 30 2.88 9.78 -0.82
N SER A 31 3.87 10.53 -1.29
CA SER A 31 3.73 11.34 -2.50
C SER A 31 3.38 10.44 -3.69
N LEU A 32 2.76 11.00 -4.72
CA LEU A 32 2.49 10.28 -5.96
C LEU A 32 3.80 9.73 -6.54
N HIS A 33 3.86 8.42 -6.77
CA HIS A 33 5.06 7.74 -7.25
C HIS A 33 4.69 6.51 -8.10
N SER A 34 5.70 5.87 -8.70
CA SER A 34 5.55 4.63 -9.44
C SER A 34 6.76 3.72 -9.21
N HIS A 35 6.64 2.45 -9.59
CA HIS A 35 7.68 1.44 -9.48
C HIS A 35 7.59 0.45 -10.63
N GLU A 36 8.66 -0.30 -10.87
CA GLU A 36 8.73 -1.28 -11.98
C GLU A 36 7.98 -2.58 -11.71
N PHE A 37 7.59 -2.81 -10.45
CA PHE A 37 6.94 -4.03 -10.02
C PHE A 37 5.42 -3.95 -10.10
N PHE A 38 4.76 -5.09 -10.31
CA PHE A 38 3.34 -5.23 -10.10
C PHE A 38 3.06 -5.40 -8.59
N SER A 39 2.04 -4.73 -8.07
CA SER A 39 1.72 -4.75 -6.63
C SER A 39 0.25 -5.00 -6.37
N ILE A 40 -0.03 -5.82 -5.35
CA ILE A 40 -1.35 -6.08 -4.80
C ILE A 40 -1.31 -5.67 -3.32
N GLY A 41 -2.20 -4.76 -2.92
CA GLY A 41 -2.35 -4.34 -1.54
C GLY A 41 -3.71 -4.76 -1.00
N ALA A 42 -3.73 -5.29 0.23
CA ALA A 42 -4.96 -5.53 0.97
C ALA A 42 -5.08 -4.51 2.11
N ILE A 43 -6.22 -3.84 2.19
CA ILE A 43 -6.50 -2.91 3.28
C ILE A 43 -7.15 -3.71 4.41
N THR A 44 -6.45 -3.84 5.54
CA THR A 44 -6.90 -4.63 6.69
C THR A 44 -7.57 -3.78 7.77
N GLY A 45 -7.47 -2.46 7.69
CA GLY A 45 -8.02 -1.51 8.65
C GLY A 45 -7.96 -0.07 8.15
N GLY A 46 -8.76 0.80 8.78
CA GLY A 46 -8.81 2.23 8.49
C GLY A 46 -9.41 2.60 7.13
N VAL A 47 -9.24 3.88 6.78
CA VAL A 47 -9.72 4.43 5.50
C VAL A 47 -8.65 5.32 4.88
N SER A 48 -8.40 5.17 3.58
CA SER A 48 -7.41 5.96 2.84
C SER A 48 -7.99 6.61 1.59
N THR A 49 -7.44 7.77 1.21
CA THR A 49 -7.56 8.29 -0.15
C THR A 49 -6.57 7.55 -1.02
N TYR A 50 -7.08 6.86 -2.03
CA TYR A 50 -6.30 6.14 -3.01
C TYR A 50 -6.36 6.84 -4.37
N VAL A 51 -5.20 7.03 -4.98
CA VAL A 51 -5.04 7.54 -6.34
C VAL A 51 -4.31 6.46 -7.15
N ASN A 52 -4.84 6.14 -8.32
CA ASN A 52 -4.24 5.23 -9.28
C ASN A 52 -4.53 5.75 -10.69
N GLY A 53 -3.51 6.37 -11.30
CA GLY A 53 -3.66 7.13 -12.53
C GLY A 53 -4.66 8.27 -12.36
N GLU A 54 -5.65 8.31 -13.24
CA GLU A 54 -6.71 9.34 -13.21
C GLU A 54 -7.81 9.02 -12.18
N ARG A 55 -7.82 7.80 -11.63
CA ARG A 55 -8.85 7.39 -10.67
C ARG A 55 -8.47 7.83 -9.27
N ARG A 56 -9.42 8.46 -8.59
CA ARG A 56 -9.36 8.77 -7.16
C ARG A 56 -10.56 8.16 -6.45
N MET A 57 -10.31 7.44 -5.37
CA MET A 57 -11.35 6.78 -4.59
C MET A 57 -10.96 6.72 -3.12
N GLN A 58 -11.94 6.49 -2.25
CA GLN A 58 -11.68 6.06 -0.89
C GLN A 58 -11.61 4.53 -0.87
N VAL A 59 -10.63 3.99 -0.15
CA VAL A 59 -10.49 2.54 0.10
C VAL A 59 -10.49 2.31 1.60
N SER A 60 -11.03 1.17 2.01
CA SER A 60 -11.25 0.82 3.42
C SER A 60 -11.01 -0.66 3.67
N ALA A 61 -11.09 -1.07 4.93
CA ALA A 61 -10.92 -2.47 5.33
C ALA A 61 -11.77 -3.43 4.46
N GLY A 62 -11.12 -4.42 3.87
CA GLY A 62 -11.74 -5.39 2.94
C GLY A 62 -11.50 -5.10 1.46
N ASP A 63 -11.04 -3.90 1.11
CA ASP A 63 -10.70 -3.56 -0.27
C ASP A 63 -9.32 -4.13 -0.67
N LEU A 64 -9.21 -4.50 -1.95
CA LEU A 64 -7.95 -4.79 -2.61
C LEU A 64 -7.61 -3.67 -3.59
N VAL A 65 -6.34 -3.26 -3.58
CA VAL A 65 -5.78 -2.34 -4.57
C VAL A 65 -4.77 -3.08 -5.45
N ILE A 66 -4.80 -2.80 -6.73
CA ILE A 66 -3.90 -3.39 -7.72
C ILE A 66 -3.20 -2.26 -8.46
N ILE A 67 -1.87 -2.34 -8.52
CA ILE A 67 -1.01 -1.32 -9.11
C ILE A 67 -0.16 -1.99 -10.18
N ASN A 68 -0.33 -1.56 -11.43
CA ASN A 68 0.50 -2.00 -12.54
C ASN A 68 1.90 -1.37 -12.48
N PRO A 69 2.91 -2.01 -13.08
CA PRO A 69 4.20 -1.38 -13.32
C PRO A 69 4.06 0.02 -13.94
N GLN A 70 4.91 0.95 -13.49
CA GLN A 70 4.97 2.35 -13.92
C GLN A 70 3.68 3.18 -13.70
N GLN A 71 2.64 2.62 -13.10
CA GLN A 71 1.41 3.36 -12.80
C GLN A 71 1.62 4.29 -11.60
N ALA A 72 1.49 5.60 -11.86
CA ALA A 72 1.53 6.61 -10.80
C ALA A 72 0.37 6.39 -9.81
N HIS A 73 0.69 6.28 -8.52
CA HIS A 73 -0.28 6.01 -7.47
C HIS A 73 0.15 6.60 -6.12
N ALA A 74 -0.81 6.74 -5.22
CA ALA A 74 -0.62 7.11 -3.82
C ALA A 74 -1.76 6.54 -2.97
N CYS A 75 -1.47 6.12 -1.74
CA CYS A 75 -2.47 5.69 -0.77
C CYS A 75 -2.15 6.36 0.56
N ASN A 76 -3.04 7.23 1.03
CA ASN A 76 -2.80 8.06 2.21
C ASN A 76 -4.01 8.00 3.15
N PRO A 77 -3.81 7.83 4.47
CA PRO A 77 -4.90 7.74 5.44
C PRO A 77 -5.76 9.01 5.47
N ILE A 78 -7.06 8.84 5.73
CA ILE A 78 -8.00 9.96 5.93
C ILE A 78 -8.22 10.14 7.42
N ALA A 79 -7.54 11.14 8.01
CA ALA A 79 -7.51 11.40 9.44
C ALA A 79 -6.94 10.20 10.25
N ASP A 80 -7.14 10.20 11.58
CA ASP A 80 -6.68 9.12 12.48
C ASP A 80 -7.54 7.85 12.42
N ARG A 81 -8.31 7.63 11.35
CA ARG A 81 -9.27 6.51 11.21
C ARG A 81 -8.71 5.29 10.51
#